data_AF-A0A968D4M4-F1
#
_entry.id   AF-A0A968D4M4-F1
#
_cell.length_a   1.000
_cell.length_b   1.000
_cell.length_c   1.000
_cell.angle_alpha   90.00
_cell.angle_beta   90.00
_cell.angle_gamma   90.00
#
_symmetry.space_group_name_H-M   'P 1'
#
loop_
_entity.id
_entity.type
_entity.pdbx_description
1 polymer ?
#
loop_
_entity_poly.entity_id
_entity_poly.type
_entity_poly.pdbx_seq_one_letter_code
_entity_poly.pdbx_strand_id
1 'polypeptide(L)' 'MEFFMANGTRFLALGFALIASGCATERVPPPSGADMFAIHCVSCHGPTGEGDGSVAAILTVTVPNLRTLTRRS' A
#
# COMPACT_ATOMS: atom_id res chain seq x y z
N MET A 1 29.30 42.11 18.69
CA MET A 1 29.38 41.43 17.38
C MET A 1 28.94 39.97 17.48
N GLU A 2 29.38 39.23 18.49
CA GLU A 2 29.04 37.82 18.80
C GLU A 2 27.52 37.52 18.90
N PHE A 3 26.74 38.43 19.50
CA PHE A 3 25.29 38.23 19.74
C PHE A 3 24.44 38.20 18.45
N PHE A 4 24.86 38.94 17.41
CA PHE A 4 24.14 39.01 16.14
C PHE A 4 24.39 37.77 15.27
N MET A 5 25.61 37.23 15.33
CA MET A 5 25.99 35.98 14.64
C MET A 5 25.38 34.74 15.32
N ALA A 6 25.29 34.72 16.65
CA ALA A 6 24.68 33.63 17.42
C ALA A 6 23.15 33.54 17.27
N ASN A 7 22.47 34.67 17.10
CA ASN A 7 21.04 34.69 16.83
C ASN A 7 20.73 34.43 15.35
N GLY A 8 21.57 34.88 14.41
CA GLY A 8 21.42 34.59 12.98
C GLY A 8 21.48 33.09 12.64
N THR A 9 22.40 32.35 13.27
CA THR A 9 22.49 30.89 13.13
C THR A 9 21.27 30.16 13.69
N ARG A 10 20.68 30.66 14.77
CA ARG A 10 19.44 30.12 15.34
C ARG A 10 18.24 30.34 14.41
N PHE A 11 18.10 31.53 13.83
CA PHE A 11 17.01 31.81 12.87
C PHE A 11 17.13 30.97 11.59
N LEU A 12 18.34 30.79 11.06
CA LEU A 12 18.60 29.91 9.92
C LEU A 12 18.30 28.44 10.24
N ALA A 13 18.70 27.96 11.42
CA ALA A 13 18.41 26.59 11.85
C ALA A 13 16.91 26.33 12.05
N LEU A 14 16.18 27.28 12.64
CA LEU A 14 14.71 27.22 12.79
C LEU A 14 14.01 27.27 11.42
N GLY A 15 14.46 28.12 10.50
CA GLY A 15 13.94 28.18 9.14
C GLY A 15 14.14 26.88 8.36
N PHE A 16 15.33 26.27 8.45
CA PHE A 16 15.64 25.00 7.79
C PHE A 16 14.82 23.82 8.36
N ALA A 17 14.63 23.77 9.68
CA ALA A 17 13.83 22.73 10.33
C ALA A 17 12.34 22.77 9.92
N LEU A 18 11.78 23.98 9.71
CA LEU A 18 10.42 24.16 9.23
C LEU A 18 10.25 23.70 7.77
N ILE A 19 11.23 24.00 6.91
CA ILE A 19 11.22 23.57 5.49
C ILE A 19 11.35 22.04 5.38
N ALA A 20 12.19 21.41 6.22
CA ALA A 20 12.40 19.96 6.22
C ALA A 20 11.17 19.15 6.72
N SER A 21 10.22 19.78 7.40
CA SER A 21 9.01 19.11 7.92
C SER A 21 7.90 18.90 6.87
N GLY A 22 8.03 19.49 5.67
CA GLY A 22 7.04 19.39 4.60
C GLY A 22 7.02 18.06 3.82
N CYS A 23 7.94 17.13 4.08
CA CYS A 23 8.05 15.86 3.34
C CYS A 23 7.23 14.70 3.95
N ALA A 24 6.35 14.97 4.93
CA ALA A 24 5.45 13.94 5.43
C ALA A 24 4.37 13.64 4.38
N THR A 25 4.63 12.67 3.51
CA THR A 25 3.62 12.17 2.58
C THR A 25 2.50 11.54 3.41
N GLU A 26 1.28 12.05 3.25
CA GLU A 26 0.10 11.38 3.80
C GLU A 26 0.05 9.98 3.19
N ARG A 27 0.20 8.95 4.02
CA ARG A 27 0.03 7.57 3.56
C ARG A 27 -1.47 7.31 3.45
N VAL A 28 -1.97 7.32 2.22
CA VAL A 28 -3.26 6.69 1.93
C VAL A 28 -3.13 5.21 2.28
N PRO A 29 -3.95 4.68 3.21
CA PRO A 29 -3.93 3.26 3.51
C PRO A 29 -4.20 2.47 2.22
N PRO A 30 -3.52 1.34 2.00
CA PRO A 30 -3.88 0.49 0.88
C PRO A 30 -5.33 0.03 1.01
N PRO A 31 -6.02 -0.24 -0.10
CA PRO A 31 -7.33 -0.88 -0.07
C PRO A 31 -7.29 -2.19 0.72
N SER A 32 -8.44 -2.57 1.29
CA SER A 32 -8.49 -3.79 2.08
C SER A 32 -8.20 -5.03 1.21
N GLY A 33 -7.76 -6.11 1.84
CA GLY A 33 -7.58 -7.38 1.13
C GLY A 33 -8.89 -7.88 0.49
N ALA A 34 -10.04 -7.56 1.10
CA ALA A 34 -11.35 -7.88 0.56
C ALA A 34 -11.65 -7.10 -0.73
N ASP A 35 -11.35 -5.80 -0.77
CA ASP A 35 -11.55 -4.96 -1.97
C ASP A 35 -10.66 -5.44 -3.11
N MET A 36 -9.38 -5.71 -2.80
CA MET A 36 -8.43 -6.22 -3.78
C MET A 36 -8.85 -7.59 -4.32
N PHE A 37 -9.34 -8.49 -3.46
CA PHE A 37 -9.84 -9.79 -3.88
C PHE A 37 -11.04 -9.66 -4.81
N ALA A 38 -12.00 -8.80 -4.47
CA ALA A 38 -13.19 -8.55 -5.27
C ALA A 38 -12.86 -8.03 -6.68
N ILE A 39 -11.88 -7.12 -6.78
CA ILE A 39 -11.51 -6.48 -8.04
C ILE A 39 -10.61 -7.38 -8.90
N HIS A 40 -9.66 -8.08 -8.29
CA HIS A 40 -8.57 -8.73 -9.04
C HIS A 40 -8.62 -10.26 -9.05
N CYS A 41 -9.32 -10.90 -8.11
CA CYS A 41 -9.25 -12.35 -7.93
C CYS A 41 -10.55 -13.07 -8.34
N VAL A 42 -11.71 -12.45 -8.12
CA VAL A 42 -13.03 -13.09 -8.27
C VAL A 42 -13.30 -13.59 -9.70
N SER A 43 -12.82 -12.90 -10.73
CA SER A 43 -13.07 -13.31 -12.12
C SER A 43 -12.59 -14.73 -12.42
N CYS A 44 -11.44 -15.12 -11.82
CA CYS A 44 -10.85 -16.44 -11.99
C CYS A 44 -11.19 -17.37 -10.83
N HIS A 45 -11.05 -16.89 -9.59
CA HIS A 45 -11.13 -17.73 -8.39
C HIS A 45 -12.53 -17.82 -7.76
N GLY A 46 -13.49 -17.05 -8.27
CA GLY A 46 -14.86 -17.00 -7.76
C GLY A 46 -14.99 -16.17 -6.47
N PRO A 47 -16.23 -15.82 -6.07
CA PRO A 47 -16.49 -15.00 -4.89
C PRO A 47 -16.08 -15.68 -3.57
N THR A 48 -16.01 -17.02 -3.56
CA THR A 48 -15.61 -17.83 -2.40
C THR A 48 -14.12 -18.18 -2.38
N GLY A 49 -13.41 -17.94 -3.49
CA GLY A 49 -12.00 -18.31 -3.69
C GLY A 49 -11.79 -19.80 -3.99
N GLU A 50 -12.82 -20.51 -4.45
CA GLU A 50 -12.77 -21.96 -4.69
C GLU A 50 -12.21 -22.36 -6.06
N GLY A 51 -11.96 -21.39 -6.94
CA GLY A 51 -11.44 -21.64 -8.30
C GLY A 51 -12.53 -21.75 -9.36
N ASP A 52 -13.72 -21.22 -9.08
CA ASP A 52 -14.94 -21.35 -9.87
C ASP A 52 -15.42 -20.02 -10.47
N GLY A 53 -14.49 -19.09 -10.71
CA GLY A 53 -14.80 -17.78 -11.30
C GLY A 53 -15.35 -17.87 -12.72
N SER A 54 -15.97 -16.80 -13.20
CA SER A 54 -16.66 -16.78 -14.50
C SER A 54 -15.77 -17.16 -15.68
N VAL A 55 -14.45 -16.92 -15.60
CA VAL A 55 -13.51 -17.31 -16.66
C VAL A 55 -12.86 -18.69 -16.43
N ALA A 56 -13.11 -19.35 -15.30
CA ALA A 56 -12.51 -20.65 -14.99
C ALA A 56 -12.84 -21.72 -16.04
N ALA A 57 -14.06 -21.70 -16.58
CA ALA A 57 -14.52 -22.69 -17.58
C ALA A 57 -13.83 -22.59 -18.95
N ILE A 58 -13.21 -21.44 -19.28
CA ILE A 58 -12.56 -21.22 -20.58
C ILE A 58 -11.02 -21.28 -20.50
N LEU A 59 -10.47 -21.41 -19.29
CA LEU A 59 -9.04 -21.55 -19.08
C LEU A 59 -8.62 -23.00 -19.34
N THR A 60 -7.48 -23.18 -20.01
CA THR A 60 -6.88 -24.51 -20.24
C THR A 60 -6.22 -25.10 -18.99
N VAL A 61 -6.03 -24.27 -17.97
CA VAL A 61 -5.44 -24.63 -16.69
C VAL A 61 -6.51 -24.62 -15.61
N THR A 62 -6.43 -25.58 -14.70
CA THR A 62 -7.29 -25.58 -13.51
C THR A 62 -6.96 -24.37 -12.64
N VAL A 63 -7.96 -23.52 -12.38
CA VAL A 63 -7.79 -22.39 -11.48
C VAL A 63 -7.69 -22.91 -10.03
N PRO A 64 -6.62 -22.61 -9.28
CA PRO A 64 -6.41 -23.17 -7.95
C PRO A 64 -7.33 -22.55 -6.89
N ASN A 65 -7.68 -23.35 -5.88
CA ASN A 65 -8.46 -22.91 -4.72
C ASN A 65 -7.57 -22.12 -3.75
N LEU A 66 -7.88 -20.82 -3.57
CA LEU A 66 -7.10 -19.89 -2.77
C LEU A 66 -7.26 -20.09 -1.27
N ARG A 67 -8.31 -20.78 -0.81
CA ARG A 67 -8.51 -21.16 0.61
C ARG A 67 -7.41 -22.08 1.14
N THR A 68 -6.59 -22.62 0.23
CA THR A 68 -5.51 -23.53 0.55
C THR A 68 -4.14 -22.85 0.65
N LEU A 69 -4.04 -21.57 0.25
CA LEU A 69 -2.76 -20.85 0.20
C LEU A 69 -2.07 -20.71 1.56
N THR A 70 -2.84 -20.50 2.63
CA THR A 70 -2.28 -20.39 3.99
C THR A 70 -1.62 -21.70 4.46
N ARG A 71 -1.86 -22.82 3.79
CA ARG A 71 -1.17 -24.10 4.08
C ARG A 71 0.18 -24.22 3.37
N ARG A 72 0.56 -23.26 2.52
CA ARG A 72 1.82 -23.24 1.74
C ARG A 72 2.84 -22.21 2.25
N SER A 73 2.51 -21.42 3.26
CA SER A 73 3.36 -20.39 3.87
C SER A 73 4.07 -20.89 5.11
#